data_AF-A0A6N9BFV7-F1
#
_entry.id   AF-A0A6N9BFV7-F1
#
_cell.length_a   1.000
_cell.length_b   1.000
_cell.length_c   1.000
_cell.angle_alpha   90.00
_cell.angle_beta   90.00
_cell.angle_gamma   90.00
#
_symmetry.space_group_name_H-M   'P 1'
#
loop_
_entity.id
_entity.type
_entity.pdbx_description
1 polymer ?
#
loop_
_entity_poly.entity_id
_entity_poly.type
_entity_poly.pdbx_seq_one_letter_code
_entity_poly.pdbx_strand_id
1 'polypeptide(L)'
;MIPTATCQYCGWQGPADQCAPLRNAWERVQPGDIMPAGECPECNASAMLDPDPDRPRIVIDTTTRPESATHFPSHYKARALSLVATIPHRKFTLPVQAMDLSVNPDAEADEL
;
A
#
# COMPACT_ATOMS: atom_id res chain seq x y z
N MET A 1 -15.73 12.24 10.14
CA MET A 1 -15.17 11.84 11.44
C MET A 1 -13.72 11.47 11.20
N ILE A 2 -12.79 11.98 12.00
CA ILE A 2 -11.36 11.63 11.87
C ILE A 2 -11.13 10.42 12.78
N PRO A 3 -10.57 9.31 12.27
CA PRO A 3 -10.32 8.12 13.09
C PRO A 3 -9.25 8.41 14.15
N THR A 4 -9.35 7.75 15.30
CA THR A 4 -8.33 7.83 16.35
C THR A 4 -7.22 6.82 16.11
N ALA A 5 -6.05 7.11 16.66
CA ALA A 5 -4.89 6.24 16.62
C ALA A 5 -4.28 6.13 18.02
N THR A 6 -3.75 4.94 18.32
CA THR A 6 -3.09 4.62 19.58
C THR A 6 -1.62 4.27 19.34
N CYS A 7 -0.70 4.92 20.06
CA CYS A 7 0.72 4.60 20.01
C CYS A 7 1.02 3.27 20.71
N GLN A 8 1.82 2.42 20.07
CA GLN A 8 2.19 1.12 20.63
C GLN A 8 3.21 1.19 21.78
N TYR A 9 3.92 2.32 21.94
CA TYR A 9 5.02 2.44 22.90
C TYR A 9 4.66 3.30 24.12
N CYS A 10 4.23 4.55 23.91
CA CYS A 10 3.94 5.47 25.01
C CYS A 10 2.45 5.53 25.40
N GLY A 11 1.57 4.88 24.65
CA GLY A 11 0.12 4.88 24.90
C GLY A 11 -0.61 6.17 24.51
N TRP A 12 0.05 7.10 23.81
CA TRP A 12 -0.61 8.29 23.25
C TRP A 12 -1.84 7.91 22.42
N GLN A 13 -2.92 8.67 22.58
CA GLN A 13 -4.15 8.54 21.81
C GLN A 13 -4.55 9.90 21.25
N GLY A 14 -4.85 9.94 19.96
CA GLY A 14 -5.25 11.17 19.30
C GLY A 14 -5.82 10.91 17.91
N PRO A 15 -6.27 11.95 17.21
CA PRO A 15 -6.75 11.80 15.85
C PRO A 15 -5.59 11.45 14.91
N ALA A 16 -5.85 10.60 13.92
CA ALA A 16 -4.83 10.06 13.02
C ALA A 16 -4.14 11.13 12.15
N ASP A 17 -4.75 12.31 12.00
CA ASP A 17 -4.17 13.45 11.27
C ASP A 17 -3.04 14.16 12.04
N GLN A 18 -2.93 13.93 13.35
CA GLN A 18 -1.83 14.42 14.18
C GLN A 18 -0.61 13.50 14.13
N CYS A 19 -0.74 12.29 13.56
CA CYS A 19 0.40 11.41 13.36
C CYS A 19 1.35 11.99 12.29
N ALA A 20 2.64 11.91 12.56
CA ALA A 20 3.64 12.28 11.56
C ALA A 20 3.72 11.18 10.46
N PRO A 21 4.21 11.51 9.25
CA PRO A 21 4.44 10.52 8.21
C PRO A 21 5.36 9.40 8.69
N LEU A 22 5.02 8.15 8.37
CA LEU A 22 5.84 7.00 8.74
C LEU A 22 7.15 6.99 7.95
N ARG A 23 8.29 7.20 8.63
CA ARG A 23 9.62 7.07 8.02
C ARG A 23 10.05 5.62 7.99
N ASN A 24 10.82 5.27 6.96
CA ASN A 24 11.37 3.93 6.75
C ASN A 24 10.30 2.83 6.84
N ALA A 25 9.13 3.05 6.22
CA ALA A 25 8.00 2.12 6.27
C ALA A 25 8.39 0.67 5.91
N TRP A 26 9.28 0.51 4.93
CA TRP A 26 9.79 -0.79 4.46
C TRP A 26 10.59 -1.57 5.51
N GLU A 27 11.21 -0.88 6.47
CA GLU A 27 11.97 -1.51 7.56
C GLU A 27 11.09 -1.81 8.77
N ARG A 28 9.96 -1.11 8.90
CA ARG A 28 9.11 -1.10 10.10
C ARG A 28 7.83 -1.93 9.96
N VAL A 29 7.41 -2.23 8.73
CA VAL A 29 6.17 -2.96 8.43
C VAL A 29 6.52 -4.17 7.60
N GLN A 30 6.22 -5.37 8.08
CA GLN A 30 6.41 -6.59 7.30
C GLN A 30 5.28 -6.76 6.29
N PRO A 31 5.52 -7.43 5.15
CA PRO A 31 4.44 -7.80 4.24
C PRO A 31 3.36 -8.61 4.95
N GLY A 32 2.12 -8.13 4.89
CA GLY A 32 0.97 -8.75 5.57
C GLY A 32 0.61 -8.13 6.93
N ASP A 33 1.47 -7.26 7.48
CA ASP A 33 1.13 -6.50 8.69
C ASP A 33 0.08 -5.42 8.42
N ILE A 34 -0.60 -5.01 9.49
CA ILE A 34 -1.51 -3.86 9.45
C ILE A 34 -0.66 -2.59 9.33
N MET A 35 -0.94 -1.80 8.30
CA MET A 35 -0.29 -0.50 8.10
C MET A 35 -0.64 0.45 9.26
N PRO A 36 0.35 1.03 9.97
CA PRO A 36 0.09 2.00 11.02
C PRO A 36 -0.45 3.31 10.43
N ALA A 37 -1.15 4.09 11.26
CA ALA A 37 -1.64 5.42 10.89
C ALA A 37 -0.49 6.40 10.63
N GLY A 38 0.63 6.25 11.34
CA GLY A 38 1.83 7.06 11.19
C GLY A 38 2.78 6.93 12.37
N GLU A 39 3.64 7.93 12.57
CA GLU A 39 4.51 8.08 13.72
C GLU A 39 3.82 8.88 14.83
N CYS A 40 3.98 8.41 16.07
CA CYS A 40 3.51 9.11 17.26
C CYS A 40 4.26 10.45 17.41
N PRO A 41 3.55 11.56 17.68
CA PRO A 41 4.18 12.88 17.85
C PRO A 41 5.06 12.97 19.11
N GLU A 42 4.83 12.12 20.11
CA GLU A 42 5.55 12.16 21.39
C GLU A 42 6.85 11.35 21.39
N CYS A 43 6.84 10.16 20.77
CA CYS A 43 7.94 9.21 20.89
C CYS A 43 8.42 8.61 19.56
N ASN A 44 7.86 9.04 18.43
CA ASN A 44 8.19 8.60 17.07
C ASN A 44 7.97 7.08 16.80
N ALA A 45 7.46 6.34 17.78
CA ALA A 45 7.03 4.95 17.60
C ALA A 45 5.79 4.88 16.69
N SER A 46 5.46 3.68 16.21
CA SER A 46 4.32 3.48 15.32
C SER A 46 2.99 3.66 16.07
N ALA A 47 2.08 4.45 15.50
CA ALA A 47 0.71 4.61 15.99
C ALA A 47 -0.25 3.80 15.12
N MET A 48 -1.05 2.94 15.74
CA MET A 48 -2.04 2.10 15.05
C MET A 48 -3.37 2.81 14.97
N LEU A 49 -4.06 2.66 13.84
CA LEU A 49 -5.43 3.15 13.71
C LEU A 49 -6.35 2.30 14.59
N ASP A 50 -7.17 2.96 15.40
CA ASP A 50 -8.18 2.26 16.18
C ASP A 50 -9.28 1.74 15.23
N PRO A 51 -9.82 0.53 15.49
CA PRO A 51 -10.90 0.00 14.68
C PRO A 51 -12.15 0.87 14.86
N ASP A 52 -12.67 1.39 13.74
CA ASP A 52 -13.94 2.10 13.72
C ASP A 52 -15.08 1.15 14.16
N PRO A 53 -15.81 1.46 15.25
CA PRO A 53 -16.89 0.61 15.73
C PRO A 53 -18.08 0.54 14.75
N ASP A 54 -18.26 1.57 13.91
CA ASP A 54 -19.35 1.63 12.93
C ASP A 54 -18.99 0.93 11.61
N ARG A 55 -17.74 0.47 11.46
CA ARG A 55 -17.31 -0.24 10.25
C ARG A 55 -17.69 -1.72 10.34
N PRO A 56 -18.58 -2.23 9.46
CA PRO A 56 -18.98 -3.62 9.48
C PRO A 56 -17.79 -4.54 9.16
N ARG A 57 -17.52 -5.50 10.04
CA ARG A 57 -16.56 -6.58 9.78
C ARG A 57 -17.23 -7.66 8.93
N ILE A 58 -16.79 -7.82 7.69
CA ILE A 58 -17.23 -8.93 6.84
C ILE A 58 -16.51 -10.19 7.31
N VAL A 59 -17.25 -11.08 7.98
CA VAL A 59 -16.74 -12.41 8.35
C VAL A 59 -17.09 -13.35 7.19
N ILE A 60 -16.07 -13.83 6.48
CA ILE A 60 -16.24 -14.86 5.46
C ILE A 60 -16.23 -16.21 6.19
N ASP A 61 -17.40 -16.82 6.32
CA ASP A 61 -17.51 -18.19 6.81
C ASP A 61 -17.06 -19.16 5.71
N THR A 62 -15.86 -19.70 5.87
CA THR A 62 -15.28 -20.68 4.93
C THR A 62 -15.80 -22.10 5.17
N THR A 63 -16.58 -22.33 6.24
CA THR A 63 -17.19 -23.62 6.53
C THR A 63 -18.46 -23.85 5.70
N THR A 64 -19.14 -22.77 5.34
CA THR A 64 -20.21 -22.80 4.34
C THR A 64 -19.64 -22.75 2.93
N ARG A 65 -19.34 -23.92 2.35
CA ARG A 65 -19.10 -24.04 0.90
C ARG A 65 -20.43 -23.71 0.19
N PRO A 66 -20.52 -22.63 -0.61
CA PRO A 66 -21.75 -22.37 -1.37
C PRO A 66 -21.91 -23.47 -2.43
N GLU A 67 -22.94 -24.29 -2.29
CA GLU A 67 -23.29 -25.37 -3.21
C GLU A 67 -23.66 -24.87 -4.62
N SER A 68 -23.81 -23.55 -4.79
CA SER A 68 -24.38 -22.89 -5.97
C SER A 68 -23.37 -22.17 -6.89
N ALA A 69 -22.05 -22.30 -6.67
CA ALA A 69 -21.03 -21.61 -7.47
C ALA A 69 -20.95 -22.04 -8.96
N THR A 70 -21.76 -22.98 -9.42
CA THR A 70 -21.83 -23.42 -10.82
C THR A 70 -22.83 -22.65 -11.69
N HIS A 71 -23.70 -21.81 -11.11
CA HIS A 71 -24.66 -21.03 -11.90
C HIS A 71 -24.15 -19.61 -12.18
N PHE A 72 -23.18 -19.49 -13.10
CA PHE A 72 -22.89 -18.23 -13.76
C PHE A 72 -24.07 -17.89 -14.69
N PRO A 73 -24.82 -16.79 -14.50
CA PRO A 73 -25.84 -16.40 -15.47
C PRO A 73 -25.16 -16.08 -16.81
N SER A 74 -25.44 -16.90 -17.85
CA SER A 74 -24.84 -16.78 -19.19
C SER A 74 -25.31 -15.54 -19.98
N HIS A 75 -26.01 -14.61 -19.33
CA HIS A 75 -26.53 -13.40 -19.96
C HIS A 75 -25.50 -12.28 -20.09
N TYR A 76 -24.26 -12.43 -19.61
CA TYR A 76 -23.15 -11.56 -20.03
C TYR A 76 -22.68 -11.96 -21.43
N LYS A 77 -23.57 -11.81 -22.43
CA LYS A 77 -23.17 -11.79 -23.83
C LYS A 77 -22.22 -10.61 -24.01
N ALA A 78 -21.00 -10.93 -24.37
CA ALA A 78 -19.96 -10.00 -24.76
C ALA A 78 -20.52 -8.95 -25.73
N ARG A 79 -20.66 -7.70 -25.26
CA ARG A 79 -20.61 -6.55 -26.16
C ARG A 79 -19.14 -6.29 -26.48
N ALA A 80 -18.58 -7.14 -27.35
CA ALA A 80 -17.42 -6.77 -28.14
C ALA A 80 -17.91 -5.79 -29.21
N LEU A 81 -18.05 -4.51 -28.84
CA LEU A 81 -18.27 -3.45 -29.80
C LEU A 81 -16.98 -2.63 -29.88
N SER A 82 -16.30 -2.85 -31.00
CA SER A 82 -15.28 -2.01 -31.64
C SER A 82 -15.07 -0.63 -31.03
N LEU A 83 -14.04 -0.52 -30.19
CA LEU A 83 -13.30 0.72 -29.99
C LEU A 83 -11.88 0.51 -30.54
N VAL A 84 -11.78 0.38 -31.86
CA VAL A 84 -10.58 0.86 -32.56
C VAL A 84 -10.72 2.39 -32.59
N ALA A 85 -10.57 3.00 -31.42
CA ALA A 85 -10.39 4.43 -31.31
C ALA A 85 -8.92 4.67 -31.59
N THR A 86 -8.67 5.20 -32.78
CA THR A 86 -7.43 5.80 -33.26
C THR A 86 -6.65 6.43 -32.11
N ILE A 87 -5.59 5.77 -31.65
CA ILE A 87 -4.64 6.37 -30.71
C ILE A 87 -3.76 7.30 -31.56
N PRO A 88 -3.87 8.64 -31.47
CA PRO A 88 -2.87 9.49 -32.08
C PRO A 88 -1.53 9.22 -31.36
N HIS A 89 -0.51 8.85 -32.12
CA HIS A 89 0.87 8.73 -31.67
C HIS A 89 1.36 10.08 -31.10
N ARG A 90 1.04 10.39 -29.85
CA ARG A 90 1.80 11.38 -29.09
C ARG A 90 3.14 10.73 -28.78
N LYS A 91 4.17 11.19 -29.49
CA LYS A 91 5.57 10.90 -29.18
C LYS A 91 5.80 11.30 -27.72
N PHE A 92 5.78 10.31 -26.83
CA PHE A 92 6.20 10.48 -25.46
C PHE A 92 7.72 10.37 -25.47
N THR A 93 8.40 11.50 -25.69
CA THR A 93 9.83 11.61 -25.47
C THR A 93 10.04 11.61 -23.96
N LEU A 94 10.46 10.48 -23.40
CA LEU A 94 11.03 10.46 -22.05
C LEU A 94 12.39 11.16 -22.11
N PRO A 95 12.68 12.14 -21.24
CA PRO A 95 14.07 12.54 -21.05
C PRO A 95 14.78 11.37 -20.36
N VAL A 96 15.57 10.61 -21.12
CA VAL A 96 16.65 9.79 -20.56
C VAL A 96 17.65 10.78 -19.96
N GLN A 97 17.52 11.07 -18.68
CA GLN A 97 18.65 11.56 -17.93
C GLN A 97 19.59 10.37 -17.75
N ALA A 98 20.64 10.35 -18.57
CA ALA A 98 21.78 9.48 -18.38
C ALA A 98 22.33 9.75 -16.97
N MET A 99 22.11 8.81 -16.05
CA MET A 99 22.94 8.75 -14.86
C MET A 99 24.24 8.09 -15.29
N ASP A 100 25.27 8.92 -15.50
CA ASP A 100 26.66 8.50 -15.58
C ASP A 100 27.00 7.73 -14.30
N LEU A 101 26.95 6.40 -14.38
CA LEU A 101 27.65 5.53 -13.44
C LEU A 101 29.14 5.64 -13.76
N SER A 102 29.79 6.68 -13.24
CA SER A 102 31.24 6.67 -13.08
C SER A 102 31.59 5.63 -12.01
N VAL A 103 31.78 4.39 -12.45
CA VAL A 103 32.53 3.38 -11.72
C VAL A 103 33.95 3.92 -11.58
N ASN A 104 34.36 4.27 -10.35
CA ASN A 104 35.78 4.49 -10.03
C ASN A 104 36.45 3.11 -9.95
N PRO A 105 37.44 2.78 -10.80
CA PRO A 105 38.09 1.48 -10.81
C PRO A 105 39.37 1.44 -9.94
N ASP A 106 39.40 2.11 -8.78
CA ASP A 106 40.59 2.18 -7.91
C ASP A 106 40.26 1.90 -6.44
N ALA A 107 39.70 0.71 -6.16
CA ALA A 107 39.73 0.13 -4.83
C ALA A 107 40.62 -1.12 -4.88
N GLU A 108 41.93 -0.88 -5.05
CA GLU A 108 42.96 -1.89 -4.90
C GLU A 108 42.92 -2.48 -3.49
N ALA A 109 43.19 -3.78 -3.45
CA ALA A 109 43.24 -4.62 -2.27
C ALA A 109 44.36 -4.20 -1.32
N ASP A 110 44.03 -4.07 -0.04
CA ASP A 110 44.99 -4.14 1.06
C ASP A 110 44.51 -5.25 1.99
N GLU A 111 45.01 -6.47 1.74
CA GLU A 111 44.90 -7.61 2.65
C GLU A 111 46.01 -7.50 3.70
N LEU A 112 45.62 -7.47 4.97
CA LEU A 112 46.48 -7.72 6.13
C LEU A 112 45.92 -8.89 6.93
#